data_AF-A0A7J0C7T1-F1
#
_entry.id   AF-A0A7J0C7T1-F1
#
_cell.length_a   1.000
_cell.length_b   1.000
_cell.length_c   1.000
_cell.angle_alpha   90.00
_cell.angle_beta   90.00
_cell.angle_gamma   90.00
#
_symmetry.space_group_name_H-M   'P 1'
#
loop_
_entity.id
_entity.type
_entity.pdbx_description
1 polymer ?
#
loop_
_entity_poly.entity_id
_entity_poly.type
_entity_poly.pdbx_seq_one_letter_code
_entity_poly.pdbx_strand_id
1 'polypeptide(L)'
;MAGRQRLLPRSLDPLDDESIRGYLLRLAHRFDAAPLEIAIRTGLVVQGLGRNSIPVRLLHELDERRLDAFARATRLTRDEARGLLTASLGERYGPLNARLLAEFRTPTGMAHNNRWILTKTTRYCPRCLSGDGTEIEGRHGGCWRRAWRLPPVFACLRHQRPLLSGCPRCGQDINAARTGSLIARATEAGLHPAQCRATIPGTRAMCGASLSGGDADRLPHVPSMVAALLRLQHHFDGLLAPDGPESVGSFGWLIPTAQYFIDLRALSALIFMTWPHARQLADMEALAVLVDREAEKRHADFTKSRAEDEASRRRQASHHYSDPAADPAVAGAVLGIAARLLSAPDENETHELMAPIIARAKVQNFSMSYQFRRLNGTSYPLQAILLTSRQDHGAFQRMGQRIESQGLRRIQGANGMPGPYG
;
A
#
# COMPACT_ATOMS: atom_id res chain seq x y z
N MET A 1 35.79 12.29 12.50
CA MET A 1 36.69 11.75 11.46
C MET A 1 35.86 10.97 10.45
N ALA A 2 35.71 11.47 9.22
CA ALA A 2 34.96 10.81 8.16
C ALA A 2 35.83 9.72 7.53
N GLY A 3 35.70 8.47 7.98
CA GLY A 3 36.31 7.34 7.30
C GLY A 3 35.82 7.30 5.86
N ARG A 4 36.74 7.35 4.89
CA ARG A 4 36.45 7.16 3.46
C ARG A 4 35.65 5.85 3.32
N GLN A 5 34.36 5.96 3.03
CA GLN A 5 33.53 4.79 2.71
C GLN A 5 34.14 4.11 1.49
N ARG A 6 34.63 2.89 1.68
CA ARG A 6 35.21 2.08 0.61
C ARG A 6 34.08 1.60 -0.30
N LEU A 7 34.30 1.70 -1.60
CA LEU A 7 33.42 1.14 -2.62
C LEU A 7 33.25 -0.36 -2.38
N LEU A 8 32.04 -0.88 -2.56
CA LEU A 8 31.83 -2.31 -2.60
C LEU A 8 32.36 -2.86 -3.94
N PRO A 9 33.32 -3.78 -3.94
CA PRO A 9 33.96 -4.27 -5.17
C PRO A 9 33.03 -5.12 -6.05
N ARG A 10 31.94 -5.66 -5.48
CA ARG A 10 30.96 -6.55 -6.13
C ARG A 10 29.52 -6.08 -5.88
N SER A 11 29.24 -4.83 -6.21
CA SER A 11 27.87 -4.29 -6.13
C SER A 11 26.94 -4.92 -7.18
N LEU A 12 25.63 -4.76 -7.00
CA LEU A 12 24.58 -5.27 -7.88
C LEU A 12 23.91 -4.13 -8.63
N ASP A 13 23.44 -4.42 -9.83
CA ASP A 13 22.49 -3.56 -10.53
C ASP A 13 21.09 -3.74 -9.89
N PRO A 14 20.33 -2.65 -9.70
CA PRO A 14 18.95 -2.73 -9.22
C PRO A 14 18.10 -3.51 -10.23
N LEU A 15 17.20 -4.35 -9.73
CA LEU A 15 16.17 -4.93 -10.59
C LEU A 15 15.05 -3.92 -10.85
N ASP A 16 14.25 -4.19 -11.88
CA ASP A 16 13.08 -3.36 -12.19
C ASP A 16 12.13 -3.26 -10.97
N ASP A 17 11.76 -2.01 -10.65
CA ASP A 17 10.98 -1.62 -9.48
C ASP A 17 11.50 -2.19 -8.14
N GLU A 18 12.79 -2.49 -8.00
CA GLU A 18 13.35 -3.04 -6.76
C GLU A 18 13.25 -2.05 -5.59
N SER A 19 12.87 -2.55 -4.42
CA SER A 19 12.92 -1.76 -3.19
C SER A 19 14.31 -1.81 -2.55
N ILE A 20 14.66 -0.76 -1.81
CA ILE A 20 15.90 -0.71 -1.01
C ILE A 20 16.04 -1.91 -0.06
N ARG A 21 14.92 -2.46 0.43
CA ARG A 21 14.93 -3.71 1.20
C ARG A 21 15.44 -4.89 0.34
N GLY A 22 14.88 -5.08 -0.85
CA GLY A 22 15.29 -6.15 -1.77
C GLY A 22 16.76 -6.07 -2.12
N TYR A 23 17.18 -4.87 -2.51
CA TYR A 23 18.55 -4.58 -2.89
C TYR A 23 19.53 -4.90 -1.76
N LEU A 24 19.23 -4.45 -0.52
CA LEU A 24 20.06 -4.74 0.65
C LEU A 24 20.12 -6.24 0.97
N LEU A 25 19.02 -6.97 0.82
CA LEU A 25 19.01 -8.42 1.04
C LEU A 25 19.89 -9.15 0.02
N ARG A 26 19.77 -8.81 -1.27
CA ARG A 26 20.60 -9.39 -2.35
C ARG A 26 22.07 -9.07 -2.17
N LEU A 27 22.38 -7.82 -1.83
CA LEU A 27 23.74 -7.37 -1.58
C LEU A 27 24.34 -8.08 -0.35
N ALA A 28 23.59 -8.18 0.74
CA ALA A 28 24.00 -8.90 1.94
C ALA A 28 24.30 -10.37 1.67
N HIS A 29 23.42 -11.05 0.93
CA HIS A 29 23.63 -12.43 0.53
C HIS A 29 24.86 -12.60 -0.37
N ARG A 30 25.07 -11.70 -1.34
CA ARG A 30 26.26 -11.74 -2.23
C ARG A 30 27.59 -11.60 -1.47
N PHE A 31 27.60 -10.86 -0.37
CA PHE A 31 28.77 -10.63 0.47
C PHE A 31 28.87 -11.59 1.66
N ASP A 32 27.93 -12.52 1.81
CA ASP A 32 27.78 -13.38 3.00
C ASP A 32 27.83 -12.58 4.32
N ALA A 33 27.14 -11.44 4.33
CA ALA A 33 27.13 -10.49 5.43
C ALA A 33 25.70 -10.28 5.96
N ALA A 34 25.61 -9.74 7.18
CA ALA A 34 24.32 -9.34 7.72
C ALA A 34 23.79 -8.09 6.99
N PRO A 35 22.47 -7.95 6.73
CA PRO A 35 21.91 -6.75 6.11
C PRO A 35 22.26 -5.44 6.83
N LEU A 36 22.34 -5.45 8.17
CA LEU A 36 22.74 -4.28 8.96
C LEU A 36 24.19 -3.88 8.68
N GLU A 37 25.08 -4.87 8.51
CA GLU A 37 26.47 -4.60 8.18
C GLU A 37 26.62 -3.94 6.82
N ILE A 38 25.87 -4.42 5.81
CA ILE A 38 25.80 -3.75 4.51
C ILE A 38 25.26 -2.33 4.65
N ALA A 39 24.17 -2.13 5.40
CA ALA A 39 23.60 -0.80 5.61
C ALA A 39 24.57 0.18 6.30
N ILE A 40 25.43 -0.31 7.20
CA ILE A 40 26.49 0.51 7.82
C ILE A 40 27.57 0.84 6.79
N ARG A 41 28.06 -0.17 6.06
CA ARG A 41 29.12 -0.01 5.05
C ARG A 41 28.72 0.92 3.90
N THR A 42 27.43 0.95 3.54
CA THR A 42 26.88 1.83 2.51
C THR A 42 26.43 3.20 3.04
N GLY A 43 26.60 3.47 4.34
CA GLY A 43 26.27 4.77 4.93
C GLY A 43 24.79 5.05 5.18
N LEU A 44 23.92 4.06 4.97
CA LEU A 44 22.49 4.16 5.31
C LEU A 44 22.27 4.28 6.82
N VAL A 45 23.11 3.58 7.60
CA VAL A 45 23.08 3.57 9.06
C VAL A 45 24.43 4.04 9.58
N VAL A 46 24.41 4.95 10.55
CA VAL A 46 25.62 5.38 11.27
C VAL A 46 25.85 4.42 12.43
N GLN A 47 27.10 3.99 12.59
CA GLN A 47 27.52 3.13 13.69
C GLN A 47 27.57 3.97 14.99
N GLY A 48 26.72 3.64 15.96
CA GLY A 48 26.66 4.32 17.27
C GLY A 48 25.25 4.44 17.85
N LEU A 49 25.13 4.26 19.17
CA LEU A 49 23.91 4.25 19.99
C LEU A 49 22.99 3.02 19.85
N GLY A 50 23.51 1.82 20.11
CA GLY A 50 22.72 0.65 20.54
C GLY A 50 21.60 0.12 19.62
N ARG A 51 21.46 0.63 18.39
CA ARG A 51 20.40 0.23 17.46
C ARG A 51 20.87 -0.89 16.55
N ASN A 52 20.57 -2.12 16.93
CA ASN A 52 20.75 -3.34 16.11
C ASN A 52 19.65 -3.47 15.04
N SER A 53 19.36 -2.40 14.30
CA SER A 53 18.24 -2.36 13.35
C SER A 53 18.45 -1.33 12.24
N ILE A 54 18.01 -1.66 11.02
CA ILE A 54 17.92 -0.71 9.91
C ILE A 54 16.60 0.05 10.07
N PRO A 55 16.58 1.39 10.19
CA PRO A 55 15.34 2.13 10.40
C PRO A 55 14.38 2.06 9.22
N VAL A 56 13.09 1.82 9.48
CA VAL A 56 12.05 1.66 8.45
C VAL A 56 11.83 2.93 7.61
N ARG A 57 12.12 4.12 8.16
CA ARG A 57 12.04 5.40 7.42
C ARG A 57 12.90 5.45 6.15
N LEU A 58 13.97 4.64 6.10
CA LEU A 58 14.83 4.55 4.92
C LEU A 58 14.13 3.89 3.72
N LEU A 59 12.96 3.28 3.92
CA LEU A 59 12.08 2.84 2.83
C LEU A 59 11.53 4.02 2.02
N HIS A 60 11.37 5.19 2.64
CA HIS A 60 10.69 6.32 2.04
C HIS A 60 11.62 7.24 1.28
N GLU A 61 12.58 7.83 1.97
CA GLU A 61 13.56 8.74 1.37
C GLU A 61 14.89 8.67 2.12
N LEU A 62 15.92 9.23 1.49
CA LEU A 62 17.23 9.46 2.06
C LEU A 62 17.54 10.95 1.97
N ASP A 63 18.15 11.52 3.01
CA ASP A 63 18.76 12.84 2.89
C ASP A 63 19.92 12.81 1.86
N GLU A 64 20.20 13.95 1.24
CA GLU A 64 21.18 14.05 0.14
C GLU A 64 22.55 13.46 0.50
N ARG A 65 23.00 13.63 1.75
CA ARG A 65 24.28 13.08 2.20
C ARG A 65 24.25 11.55 2.26
N ARG A 66 23.17 10.95 2.79
CA ARG A 66 23.00 9.49 2.80
C ARG A 66 22.81 8.93 1.39
N LEU A 67 22.05 9.61 0.54
CA LEU A 67 21.85 9.21 -0.85
C LEU A 67 23.20 9.14 -1.58
N ASP A 68 24.01 10.18 -1.44
CA ASP A 68 25.35 10.28 -2.00
C ASP A 68 26.31 9.20 -1.50
N ALA A 69 26.30 8.95 -0.19
CA ALA A 69 27.09 7.89 0.43
C ALA A 69 26.69 6.53 -0.11
N PHE A 70 25.39 6.26 -0.15
CA PHE A 70 24.83 5.00 -0.62
C PHE A 70 25.16 4.77 -2.10
N ALA A 71 24.80 5.73 -2.96
CA ALA A 71 25.06 5.68 -4.40
C ALA A 71 26.53 5.43 -4.72
N ARG A 72 27.45 6.16 -4.07
CA ARG A 72 28.90 5.91 -4.23
C ARG A 72 29.29 4.51 -3.77
N ALA A 73 28.89 4.11 -2.57
CA ALA A 73 29.29 2.81 -2.00
C ALA A 73 28.81 1.63 -2.85
N THR A 74 27.62 1.75 -3.45
CA THR A 74 26.98 0.72 -4.29
C THR A 74 27.22 0.92 -5.78
N ARG A 75 28.00 1.93 -6.19
CA ARG A 75 28.29 2.28 -7.59
C ARG A 75 27.03 2.56 -8.43
N LEU A 76 25.96 3.01 -7.77
CA LEU A 76 24.74 3.44 -8.43
C LEU A 76 24.83 4.93 -8.77
N THR A 77 24.11 5.34 -9.79
CA THR A 77 23.72 6.75 -9.97
C THR A 77 22.78 7.17 -8.84
N ARG A 78 22.63 8.50 -8.65
CA ARG A 78 21.65 9.04 -7.70
C ARG A 78 20.23 8.61 -8.06
N ASP A 79 19.90 8.53 -9.35
CA ASP A 79 18.55 8.23 -9.81
C ASP A 79 18.22 6.75 -9.64
N GLU A 80 19.17 5.84 -9.88
CA GLU A 80 19.02 4.42 -9.52
C GLU A 80 18.83 4.24 -8.01
N ALA A 81 19.62 4.95 -7.18
CA ALA A 81 19.48 4.89 -5.74
C ALA A 81 18.13 5.44 -5.25
N ARG A 82 17.64 6.56 -5.81
CA ARG A 82 16.28 7.07 -5.57
C ARG A 82 15.23 6.09 -6.08
N GLY A 83 15.53 5.40 -7.18
CA GLY A 83 14.75 4.33 -7.78
C GLY A 83 14.50 3.14 -6.86
N LEU A 84 15.21 3.03 -5.73
CA LEU A 84 14.95 2.02 -4.69
C LEU A 84 13.97 2.47 -3.58
N LEU A 85 13.62 3.76 -3.53
CA LEU A 85 12.88 4.41 -2.43
C LEU A 85 11.43 4.70 -2.82
N THR A 86 10.49 4.63 -1.86
CA THR A 86 9.04 4.81 -2.14
C THR A 86 8.62 6.24 -2.42
N ALA A 87 9.43 7.26 -2.11
CA ALA A 87 9.08 8.65 -2.36
C ALA A 87 8.73 8.96 -3.82
N SER A 88 9.40 8.33 -4.80
CA SER A 88 9.12 8.52 -6.23
C SER A 88 7.74 8.04 -6.65
N LEU A 89 7.10 7.13 -5.90
CA LEU A 89 5.73 6.70 -6.17
C LEU A 89 4.69 7.75 -5.75
N GLY A 90 5.08 8.75 -4.96
CA GLY A 90 4.17 9.77 -4.41
C GLY A 90 3.54 10.69 -5.45
N GLU A 91 4.15 10.86 -6.62
CA GLU A 91 3.55 11.65 -7.71
C GLU A 91 2.25 11.02 -8.23
N ARG A 92 2.18 9.68 -8.22
CA ARG A 92 1.05 8.89 -8.72
C ARG A 92 0.14 8.38 -7.61
N TYR A 93 0.71 8.13 -6.43
CA TYR A 93 0.00 7.58 -5.28
C TYR A 93 -0.12 8.62 -4.17
N GLY A 94 -1.27 9.28 -4.09
CA GLY A 94 -1.50 10.38 -3.16
C GLY A 94 -1.25 10.07 -1.68
N PRO A 95 -1.49 8.85 -1.18
CA PRO A 95 -1.09 8.54 0.19
C PRO A 95 0.42 8.64 0.45
N LEU A 96 1.29 8.59 -0.57
CA LEU A 96 2.73 8.88 -0.46
C LEU A 96 3.08 10.35 -0.78
N ASN A 97 2.12 11.17 -1.17
CA ASN A 97 2.35 12.54 -1.62
C ASN A 97 2.36 13.53 -0.44
N ALA A 98 3.55 13.96 -0.04
CA ALA A 98 3.73 14.91 1.07
C ALA A 98 3.09 16.30 0.81
N ARG A 99 2.81 16.67 -0.45
CA ARG A 99 2.11 17.93 -0.78
C ARG A 99 0.61 17.81 -0.54
N LEU A 100 0.02 16.64 -0.83
CA LEU A 100 -1.42 16.39 -0.61
C LEU A 100 -1.73 16.07 0.86
N LEU A 101 -0.83 15.37 1.55
CA LEU A 101 -1.01 14.96 2.94
C LEU A 101 -0.05 15.69 3.88
N ALA A 102 -0.44 16.90 4.27
CA ALA A 102 0.34 17.73 5.19
C ALA A 102 0.65 17.06 6.55
N GLU A 103 -0.18 16.10 6.98
CA GLU A 103 -0.01 15.32 8.20
C GLU A 103 1.22 14.38 8.18
N PHE A 104 1.79 14.09 6.99
CA PHE A 104 2.94 13.20 6.83
C PHE A 104 4.16 13.87 6.19
N ARG A 105 4.31 15.19 6.31
CA ARG A 105 5.45 15.95 5.73
C ARG A 105 6.84 15.47 6.16
N THR A 106 6.95 14.75 7.28
CA THR A 106 8.23 14.21 7.74
C THR A 106 8.39 12.74 7.33
N PRO A 107 9.61 12.28 6.96
CA PRO A 107 9.85 10.87 6.63
C PRO A 107 9.50 9.91 7.76
N THR A 108 9.69 10.35 9.00
CA THR A 108 9.29 9.61 10.20
C THR A 108 7.77 9.49 10.28
N GLY A 109 7.02 10.58 10.08
CA GLY A 109 5.56 10.55 10.03
C GLY A 109 5.05 9.65 8.90
N MET A 110 5.63 9.75 7.71
CA MET A 110 5.30 8.91 6.57
C MET A 110 5.55 7.42 6.87
N ALA A 111 6.69 7.06 7.47
CA ALA A 111 7.01 5.65 7.68
C ALA A 111 6.29 5.01 8.88
N HIS A 112 5.98 5.79 9.92
CA HIS A 112 5.44 5.27 11.17
C HIS A 112 3.94 5.51 11.35
N ASN A 113 3.39 6.60 10.80
CA ASN A 113 2.01 7.01 11.02
C ASN A 113 1.13 6.82 9.78
N ASN A 114 1.71 6.67 8.59
CA ASN A 114 0.94 6.38 7.39
C ASN A 114 0.78 4.88 7.16
N ARG A 115 -0.40 4.38 7.54
CA ARG A 115 -0.79 2.96 7.41
C ARG A 115 -1.08 2.54 5.97
N TRP A 116 -1.24 3.50 5.06
CA TRP A 116 -1.42 3.27 3.62
C TRP A 116 -0.10 3.10 2.86
N ILE A 117 0.98 2.87 3.61
CA ILE A 117 2.25 2.34 3.15
C ILE A 117 2.53 1.12 4.02
N LEU A 118 2.71 -0.05 3.42
CA LEU A 118 3.00 -1.28 4.13
C LEU A 118 4.46 -1.26 4.61
N THR A 119 4.73 -0.55 5.70
CA THR A 119 6.09 -0.40 6.24
C THR A 119 6.49 -1.57 7.14
N LYS A 120 5.51 -2.10 7.89
CA LYS A 120 5.69 -3.22 8.83
C LYS A 120 5.55 -4.60 8.19
N THR A 121 4.86 -4.67 7.06
CA THR A 121 4.64 -5.90 6.30
C THR A 121 4.95 -5.64 4.83
N THR A 122 5.09 -6.68 4.02
CA THR A 122 5.17 -6.51 2.57
C THR A 122 4.42 -7.63 1.89
N ARG A 123 3.93 -7.33 0.70
CA ARG A 123 3.41 -8.36 -0.20
C ARG A 123 4.52 -8.89 -1.09
N TYR A 124 4.32 -10.06 -1.68
CA TYR A 124 5.26 -10.64 -2.64
C TYR A 124 4.62 -11.62 -3.60
N CYS A 125 5.26 -11.79 -4.75
CA CYS A 125 5.00 -12.89 -5.68
C CYS A 125 6.13 -13.93 -5.57
N PRO A 126 5.84 -15.19 -5.21
CA PRO A 126 6.84 -16.25 -5.10
C PRO A 126 7.67 -16.45 -6.38
N ARG A 127 7.03 -16.34 -7.55
CA ARG A 127 7.70 -16.49 -8.84
C ARG A 127 8.64 -15.32 -9.14
N CYS A 128 8.24 -14.08 -8.85
CA CYS A 128 9.15 -12.92 -8.95
C CYS A 128 10.36 -13.06 -8.01
N LEU A 129 10.19 -13.60 -6.80
CA LEU A 129 11.30 -13.82 -5.88
C LEU A 129 12.25 -14.95 -6.31
N SER A 130 11.76 -15.89 -7.12
CA SER A 130 12.58 -16.98 -7.69
C SER A 130 13.54 -16.48 -8.76
N GLY A 131 13.28 -15.30 -9.31
CA GLY A 131 14.06 -14.67 -10.34
C GLY A 131 13.54 -14.93 -11.75
N ASP A 132 14.14 -14.25 -12.73
CA ASP A 132 13.85 -14.36 -14.16
C ASP A 132 14.62 -15.47 -14.89
N GLY A 133 15.47 -16.20 -14.17
CA GLY A 133 16.31 -17.27 -14.72
C GLY A 133 17.74 -16.84 -15.05
N THR A 134 18.09 -15.56 -14.92
CA THR A 134 19.48 -15.09 -15.02
C THR A 134 20.34 -15.65 -13.88
N GLU A 135 21.65 -15.78 -14.10
CA GLU A 135 22.57 -16.31 -13.10
C GLU A 135 22.57 -15.48 -11.79
N ILE A 136 22.49 -14.16 -11.91
CA ILE A 136 22.48 -13.25 -10.77
C ILE A 136 21.20 -13.43 -9.95
N GLU A 137 20.03 -13.43 -10.58
CA GLU A 137 18.77 -13.64 -9.86
C GLU A 137 18.61 -15.07 -9.35
N GLY A 138 19.11 -16.07 -10.08
CA GLY A 138 19.11 -17.47 -9.62
C GLY A 138 19.96 -17.67 -8.36
N ARG A 139 21.07 -16.95 -8.22
CA ARG A 139 21.97 -17.05 -7.05
C ARG A 139 21.59 -16.14 -5.89
N HIS A 140 20.97 -15.00 -6.17
CA HIS A 140 20.73 -13.97 -5.15
C HIS A 140 19.24 -13.66 -4.98
N GLY A 141 18.35 -14.34 -5.68
CA GLY A 141 16.92 -14.08 -5.67
C GLY A 141 16.53 -12.92 -6.58
N GLY A 142 15.27 -12.97 -7.01
CA GLY A 142 14.65 -11.92 -7.82
C GLY A 142 14.14 -10.74 -6.99
N CYS A 143 13.32 -9.92 -7.65
CA CYS A 143 12.96 -8.59 -7.17
C CYS A 143 11.95 -8.58 -6.01
N TRP A 144 12.30 -7.88 -4.93
CA TRP A 144 11.33 -7.37 -3.96
C TRP A 144 10.83 -6.01 -4.41
N ARG A 145 9.70 -6.00 -5.12
CA ARG A 145 9.17 -4.79 -5.73
C ARG A 145 8.77 -3.75 -4.69
N ARG A 146 9.04 -2.50 -4.99
CA ARG A 146 8.68 -1.34 -4.18
C ARG A 146 7.18 -1.06 -4.25
N ALA A 147 6.54 -1.28 -5.41
CA ALA A 147 5.10 -1.15 -5.55
C ALA A 147 4.31 -2.10 -4.62
N TRP A 148 4.89 -3.24 -4.20
CA TRP A 148 4.26 -4.16 -3.23
C TRP A 148 4.12 -3.58 -1.82
N ARG A 149 4.62 -2.36 -1.59
CA ARG A 149 4.38 -1.57 -0.38
C ARG A 149 3.06 -0.79 -0.42
N LEU A 150 2.39 -0.76 -1.57
CA LEU A 150 1.15 -0.01 -1.75
C LEU A 150 -0.05 -0.96 -1.62
N PRO A 151 -1.04 -0.65 -0.76
CA PRO A 151 -2.29 -1.41 -0.68
C PRO A 151 -3.03 -1.67 -2.00
N PRO A 152 -3.04 -0.76 -3.00
CA PRO A 152 -3.62 -1.03 -4.32
C PRO A 152 -2.85 -2.03 -5.18
N VAL A 153 -1.69 -2.51 -4.73
CA VAL A 153 -0.91 -3.55 -5.41
C VAL A 153 -1.09 -4.85 -4.65
N PHE A 154 -2.04 -5.65 -5.10
CA PHE A 154 -2.48 -6.90 -4.47
C PHE A 154 -2.40 -8.12 -5.39
N ALA A 155 -2.15 -7.95 -6.69
CA ALA A 155 -1.88 -9.03 -7.62
C ALA A 155 -0.60 -8.78 -8.44
N CYS A 156 0.00 -9.85 -8.93
CA CYS A 156 1.13 -9.83 -9.84
C CYS A 156 0.63 -10.07 -11.26
N LEU A 157 0.68 -9.06 -12.13
CA LEU A 157 0.27 -9.20 -13.53
C LEU A 157 1.21 -10.11 -14.33
N ARG A 158 2.53 -10.04 -14.07
CA ARG A 158 3.54 -10.91 -14.74
C ARG A 158 3.27 -12.40 -14.54
N HIS A 159 2.75 -12.77 -13.37
CA HIS A 159 2.50 -14.18 -13.01
C HIS A 159 1.01 -14.48 -12.78
N GLN A 160 0.13 -13.54 -13.16
CA GLN A 160 -1.33 -13.65 -13.10
C GLN A 160 -1.87 -14.28 -11.82
N ARG A 161 -1.46 -13.74 -10.66
CA ARG A 161 -1.86 -14.29 -9.36
C ARG A 161 -1.99 -13.22 -8.28
N PRO A 162 -2.84 -13.43 -7.26
CA PRO A 162 -2.78 -12.64 -6.04
C PRO A 162 -1.40 -12.72 -5.40
N LEU A 163 -0.96 -11.62 -4.81
CA LEU A 163 0.24 -11.57 -4.00
C LEU A 163 0.01 -12.28 -2.66
N LEU A 164 1.09 -12.65 -1.99
CA LEU A 164 1.06 -13.17 -0.63
C LEU A 164 1.53 -12.10 0.35
N SER A 165 0.98 -12.09 1.56
CA SER A 165 1.40 -11.23 2.67
C SER A 165 2.12 -11.98 3.80
N GLY A 166 1.93 -13.31 3.88
CA GLY A 166 2.50 -14.18 4.92
C GLY A 166 3.40 -15.28 4.39
N CYS A 167 4.13 -15.91 5.30
CA CYS A 167 4.92 -17.10 5.03
C CYS A 167 4.00 -18.35 5.02
N PRO A 168 3.98 -19.16 3.94
CA PRO A 168 3.12 -20.34 3.88
C PRO A 168 3.49 -21.41 4.91
N ARG A 169 4.74 -21.41 5.42
CA ARG A 169 5.20 -22.41 6.41
C ARG A 169 4.87 -22.05 7.86
N CYS A 170 5.10 -20.79 8.26
CA CYS A 170 4.91 -20.37 9.66
C CYS A 170 3.70 -19.46 9.89
N GLY A 171 2.99 -19.06 8.84
CA GLY A 171 1.82 -18.18 8.90
C GLY A 171 2.12 -16.73 9.29
N GLN A 172 3.37 -16.39 9.62
CA GLN A 172 3.75 -15.04 10.03
C GLN A 172 3.82 -14.08 8.84
N ASP A 173 3.47 -12.82 9.08
CA ASP A 173 3.62 -11.75 8.11
C ASP A 173 5.07 -11.64 7.61
N ILE A 174 5.22 -11.41 6.31
CA ILE A 174 6.54 -11.16 5.75
C ILE A 174 7.03 -9.82 6.26
N ASN A 175 8.25 -9.87 6.81
CA ASN A 175 8.92 -8.71 7.41
C ASN A 175 8.30 -8.23 8.72
N ALA A 176 7.69 -9.11 9.52
CA ALA A 176 7.30 -8.89 10.92
C ALA A 176 8.52 -8.55 11.82
N ALA A 177 9.18 -7.43 11.51
CA ALA A 177 10.33 -6.93 12.22
C ALA A 177 9.87 -6.27 13.53
N ARG A 178 10.78 -6.22 14.52
CA ARG A 178 10.56 -5.40 15.71
C ARG A 178 10.24 -3.96 15.28
N THR A 179 9.36 -3.31 16.03
CA THR A 179 8.79 -1.99 15.73
C THR A 179 9.85 -1.04 15.19
N GLY A 180 9.67 -0.60 13.94
CA GLY A 180 10.50 0.43 13.31
C GLY A 180 11.73 -0.06 12.53
N SER A 181 11.91 -1.38 12.34
CA SER A 181 12.98 -1.89 11.45
C SER A 181 12.51 -2.25 10.05
N LEU A 182 13.34 -1.91 9.04
CA LEU A 182 13.13 -2.22 7.62
C LEU A 182 13.27 -3.71 7.31
N ILE A 183 14.15 -4.42 8.01
CA ILE A 183 14.47 -5.83 7.77
C ILE A 183 14.39 -6.58 9.10
N ALA A 184 13.51 -7.58 9.18
CA ALA A 184 13.46 -8.49 10.32
C ALA A 184 14.80 -9.23 10.45
N ARG A 185 15.34 -9.30 11.68
CA ARG A 185 16.63 -9.94 12.00
C ARG A 185 17.79 -9.42 11.14
N ALA A 186 17.90 -8.10 10.99
CA ALA A 186 18.92 -7.45 10.17
C ALA A 186 20.38 -7.76 10.59
N THR A 187 20.61 -8.29 11.79
CA THR A 187 21.93 -8.70 12.28
C THR A 187 22.35 -10.11 11.86
N GLU A 188 21.47 -10.89 11.24
CA GLU A 188 21.74 -12.27 10.86
C GLU A 188 22.20 -12.34 9.39
N ALA A 189 23.28 -13.08 9.14
CA ALA A 189 23.82 -13.37 7.81
C ALA A 189 23.30 -14.73 7.29
N GLY A 190 23.77 -15.14 6.11
CA GLY A 190 23.59 -16.51 5.57
C GLY A 190 22.19 -16.85 5.02
N LEU A 191 21.22 -15.93 5.05
CA LEU A 191 19.88 -16.19 4.49
C LEU A 191 19.75 -15.69 3.06
N HIS A 192 19.20 -16.54 2.21
CA HIS A 192 18.78 -16.16 0.88
C HIS A 192 17.73 -15.02 0.92
N PRO A 193 17.73 -14.06 -0.02
CA PRO A 193 16.78 -12.95 -0.03
C PRO A 193 15.32 -13.41 -0.12
N ALA A 194 15.08 -14.55 -0.76
CA ALA A 194 13.78 -15.20 -0.84
C ALA A 194 13.48 -16.17 0.32
N GLN A 195 14.13 -16.05 1.48
CA GLN A 195 13.79 -16.86 2.68
C GLN A 195 13.06 -16.06 3.76
N CYS A 196 12.19 -16.74 4.49
CA CYS A 196 11.43 -16.19 5.60
C CYS A 196 12.34 -15.84 6.78
N ARG A 197 12.26 -14.59 7.24
CA ARG A 197 13.02 -14.05 8.37
C ARG A 197 12.21 -13.95 9.67
N ALA A 198 10.97 -14.45 9.67
CA ALA A 198 10.12 -14.42 10.85
C ALA A 198 10.63 -15.37 11.94
N THR A 199 10.42 -15.00 13.20
CA THR A 199 10.58 -15.91 14.33
C THR A 199 9.35 -16.82 14.39
N ILE A 200 9.57 -18.11 14.57
CA ILE A 200 8.46 -19.06 14.71
C ILE A 200 7.78 -18.82 16.07
N PRO A 201 6.45 -18.60 16.11
CA PRO A 201 5.71 -18.40 17.36
C PRO A 201 5.96 -19.51 18.37
N GLY A 202 6.08 -19.16 19.65
CA GLY A 202 6.39 -20.12 20.73
C GLY A 202 7.86 -20.56 20.77
N THR A 203 8.70 -20.11 19.84
CA THR A 203 10.14 -20.42 19.83
C THR A 203 10.99 -19.16 19.65
N ARG A 204 12.31 -19.30 19.77
CA ARG A 204 13.29 -18.28 19.33
C ARG A 204 13.92 -18.60 17.96
N ALA A 205 13.47 -19.69 17.32
CA ALA A 205 14.04 -20.15 16.07
C ALA A 205 13.56 -19.29 14.88
N MET A 206 14.42 -19.20 13.88
CA MET A 206 14.07 -18.59 12.61
C MET A 206 13.26 -19.56 11.75
N CYS A 207 12.31 -19.05 10.98
CA CYS A 207 11.57 -19.87 10.02
C CYS A 207 12.46 -20.39 8.88
N GLY A 208 13.20 -19.51 8.18
CA GLY A 208 14.11 -19.88 7.09
C GLY A 208 13.44 -20.51 5.86
N ALA A 209 12.11 -20.66 5.85
CA ALA A 209 11.38 -21.28 4.74
C ALA A 209 11.60 -20.51 3.43
N SER A 210 11.69 -21.24 2.32
CA SER A 210 11.68 -20.61 1.01
C SER A 210 10.36 -19.88 0.78
N LEU A 211 10.46 -18.64 0.30
CA LEU A 211 9.37 -17.84 -0.24
C LEU A 211 9.33 -17.93 -1.77
N SER A 212 10.38 -18.48 -2.38
CA SER A 212 10.50 -18.79 -3.81
C SER A 212 10.23 -20.28 -4.05
N GLY A 213 9.08 -20.61 -4.64
CA GLY A 213 8.71 -21.97 -5.07
C GLY A 213 8.01 -22.86 -4.02
N GLY A 214 7.18 -23.79 -4.51
CA GLY A 214 6.77 -25.00 -3.79
C GLY A 214 5.33 -25.06 -3.31
N ASP A 215 5.00 -24.37 -2.20
CA ASP A 215 3.68 -24.50 -1.54
C ASP A 215 2.75 -23.29 -1.76
N ALA A 216 3.29 -22.20 -2.29
CA ALA A 216 2.54 -20.97 -2.51
C ALA A 216 1.57 -21.06 -3.70
N ASP A 217 1.71 -22.03 -4.61
CA ASP A 217 0.77 -22.24 -5.73
C ASP A 217 -0.51 -22.97 -5.32
N ARG A 218 -0.62 -23.38 -4.05
CA ARG A 218 -1.81 -24.08 -3.53
C ARG A 218 -2.93 -23.16 -3.07
N LEU A 219 -2.86 -21.83 -3.24
CA LEU A 219 -3.99 -21.00 -2.80
C LEU A 219 -5.20 -21.30 -3.69
N PRO A 220 -6.27 -21.89 -3.13
CA PRO A 220 -7.49 -22.13 -3.88
C PRO A 220 -8.16 -20.77 -4.08
N HIS A 221 -7.84 -20.10 -5.18
CA HIS A 221 -8.66 -18.99 -5.64
C HIS A 221 -9.48 -19.49 -6.81
N VAL A 222 -10.78 -19.27 -6.71
CA VAL A 222 -11.71 -19.51 -7.82
C VAL A 222 -11.18 -18.72 -9.04
N PRO A 223 -11.01 -19.34 -10.23
CA PRO A 223 -10.40 -18.66 -11.38
C PRO A 223 -11.06 -17.33 -11.75
N SER A 224 -12.39 -17.24 -11.64
CA SER A 224 -13.13 -15.99 -11.85
C SER A 224 -12.77 -14.89 -10.84
N MET A 225 -12.54 -15.26 -9.59
CA MET A 225 -12.05 -14.36 -8.53
C MET A 225 -10.68 -13.78 -8.90
N VAL A 226 -9.76 -14.64 -9.32
CA VAL A 226 -8.43 -14.21 -9.77
C VAL A 226 -8.55 -13.29 -10.97
N ALA A 227 -9.38 -13.62 -11.96
CA ALA A 227 -9.58 -12.79 -13.14
C ALA A 227 -10.10 -11.38 -12.78
N ALA A 228 -11.06 -11.25 -11.87
CA ALA A 228 -11.54 -9.92 -11.45
C ALA A 228 -10.47 -9.11 -10.71
N LEU A 229 -9.72 -9.75 -9.81
CA LEU A 229 -8.60 -9.10 -9.12
C LEU A 229 -7.53 -8.65 -10.12
N LEU A 230 -7.21 -9.46 -11.14
CA LEU A 230 -6.25 -9.11 -12.16
C LEU A 230 -6.72 -7.95 -13.05
N ARG A 231 -8.00 -7.89 -13.42
CA ARG A 231 -8.57 -6.75 -14.16
C ARG A 231 -8.43 -5.45 -13.37
N LEU A 232 -8.81 -5.47 -12.08
CA LEU A 232 -8.66 -4.31 -11.21
C LEU A 232 -7.19 -3.93 -11.01
N GLN A 233 -6.31 -4.91 -10.83
CA GLN A 233 -4.87 -4.66 -10.71
C GLN A 233 -4.30 -4.02 -11.98
N HIS A 234 -4.73 -4.48 -13.17
CA HIS A 234 -4.31 -3.89 -14.43
C HIS A 234 -4.69 -2.41 -14.53
N HIS A 235 -5.92 -2.06 -14.13
CA HIS A 235 -6.36 -0.68 -14.05
C HIS A 235 -5.49 0.15 -13.09
N PHE A 236 -5.26 -0.34 -11.86
CA PHE A 236 -4.44 0.39 -10.88
C PHE A 236 -2.97 0.49 -11.28
N ASP A 237 -2.38 -0.54 -11.87
CA ASP A 237 -1.00 -0.49 -12.38
C ASP A 237 -0.88 0.56 -13.48
N GLY A 238 -1.86 0.67 -14.38
CA GLY A 238 -1.91 1.73 -15.39
C GLY A 238 -1.98 3.14 -14.79
N LEU A 239 -2.70 3.32 -13.68
CA LEU A 239 -2.73 4.61 -12.96
C LEU A 239 -1.45 4.89 -12.16
N LEU A 240 -0.78 3.85 -11.66
CA LEU A 240 0.46 3.97 -10.88
C LEU A 240 1.72 4.07 -11.75
N ALA A 241 1.63 3.68 -13.02
CA ALA A 241 2.73 3.74 -13.97
C ALA A 241 3.27 5.18 -14.10
N PRO A 242 4.60 5.38 -14.19
CA PRO A 242 5.18 6.71 -14.34
C PRO A 242 4.60 7.49 -15.53
N ASP A 243 4.39 6.80 -16.63
CA ASP A 243 3.83 7.27 -17.91
C ASP A 243 2.30 7.12 -18.01
N GLY A 244 1.62 6.70 -16.95
CA GLY A 244 0.16 6.61 -16.93
C GLY A 244 -0.52 7.98 -17.02
N PRO A 245 -1.85 8.06 -16.98
CA PRO A 245 -2.57 9.33 -17.10
C PRO A 245 -2.42 10.21 -15.84
N GLU A 246 -2.19 11.52 -16.01
CA GLU A 246 -2.10 12.47 -14.89
C GLU A 246 -3.44 12.68 -14.16
N SER A 247 -4.55 12.46 -14.87
CA SER A 247 -5.90 12.58 -14.35
C SER A 247 -6.75 11.36 -14.70
N VAL A 248 -7.75 11.09 -13.87
CA VAL A 248 -8.67 9.95 -14.01
C VAL A 248 -10.10 10.40 -13.71
N GLY A 249 -11.06 9.74 -14.36
CA GLY A 249 -12.47 9.96 -14.07
C GLY A 249 -12.85 9.49 -12.67
N SER A 250 -13.60 10.33 -11.94
CA SER A 250 -14.15 10.06 -10.63
C SER A 250 -15.49 10.80 -10.49
N PHE A 251 -16.60 10.06 -10.44
CA PHE A 251 -17.97 10.57 -10.28
C PHE A 251 -18.36 11.67 -11.29
N GLY A 252 -18.00 11.49 -12.56
CA GLY A 252 -18.26 12.48 -13.62
C GLY A 252 -17.24 13.62 -13.72
N TRP A 253 -16.18 13.61 -12.90
CA TRP A 253 -15.13 14.63 -12.88
C TRP A 253 -13.75 14.05 -13.19
N LEU A 254 -12.90 14.81 -13.85
CA LEU A 254 -11.47 14.50 -13.97
C LEU A 254 -10.73 15.02 -12.74
N ILE A 255 -10.12 14.12 -11.99
CA ILE A 255 -9.30 14.43 -10.81
C ILE A 255 -7.85 13.98 -11.01
N PRO A 256 -6.86 14.60 -10.35
CA PRO A 256 -5.50 14.10 -10.34
C PRO A 256 -5.42 12.64 -9.87
N THR A 257 -4.64 11.81 -10.57
CA THR A 257 -4.48 10.39 -10.25
C THR A 257 -4.02 10.14 -8.82
N ALA A 258 -3.15 11.01 -8.29
CA ALA A 258 -2.75 10.93 -6.89
C ALA A 258 -3.95 11.06 -5.92
N GLN A 259 -4.89 11.97 -6.17
CA GLN A 259 -6.07 12.17 -5.33
C GLN A 259 -7.02 10.97 -5.42
N TYR A 260 -7.12 10.31 -6.58
CA TYR A 260 -7.92 9.10 -6.74
C TYR A 260 -7.56 8.00 -5.72
N PHE A 261 -6.27 7.81 -5.42
CA PHE A 261 -5.85 6.86 -4.39
C PHE A 261 -6.13 7.32 -2.95
N ILE A 262 -6.25 8.63 -2.71
CA ILE A 262 -6.71 9.16 -1.41
C ILE A 262 -8.22 8.96 -1.27
N ASP A 263 -8.97 9.13 -2.35
CA ASP A 263 -10.41 8.86 -2.40
C ASP A 263 -10.70 7.38 -2.14
N LEU A 264 -9.96 6.47 -2.79
CA LEU A 264 -10.02 5.03 -2.49
C LEU A 264 -9.76 4.73 -1.00
N ARG A 265 -8.82 5.45 -0.38
CA ARG A 265 -8.55 5.32 1.06
C ARG A 265 -9.72 5.75 1.93
N ALA A 266 -10.33 6.89 1.64
CA ALA A 266 -11.49 7.38 2.38
C ALA A 266 -12.68 6.42 2.24
N LEU A 267 -12.95 5.96 1.02
CA LEU A 267 -14.04 5.02 0.74
C LEU A 267 -13.82 3.66 1.38
N SER A 268 -12.60 3.12 1.35
CA SER A 268 -12.29 1.83 2.01
C SER A 268 -12.62 1.87 3.51
N ALA A 269 -12.30 2.98 4.19
CA ALA A 269 -12.63 3.16 5.60
C ALA A 269 -14.15 3.20 5.84
N LEU A 270 -14.90 3.91 5.00
CA LEU A 270 -16.36 3.97 5.07
C LEU A 270 -17.01 2.61 4.77
N ILE A 271 -16.49 1.87 3.79
CA ILE A 271 -16.97 0.53 3.43
C ILE A 271 -16.80 -0.41 4.62
N PHE A 272 -15.61 -0.51 5.22
CA PHE A 272 -15.40 -1.38 6.39
C PHE A 272 -16.24 -0.94 7.58
N MET A 273 -16.35 0.36 7.83
CA MET A 273 -17.15 0.89 8.92
C MET A 273 -18.61 0.45 8.78
N THR A 274 -19.18 0.57 7.58
CA THR A 274 -20.63 0.41 7.34
C THR A 274 -21.03 -0.94 6.75
N TRP A 275 -20.09 -1.86 6.57
CA TRP A 275 -20.37 -3.19 6.07
C TRP A 275 -21.52 -3.85 6.84
N PRO A 276 -22.51 -4.52 6.19
CA PRO A 276 -22.56 -4.94 4.78
C PRO A 276 -23.28 -3.98 3.82
N HIS A 277 -23.45 -2.68 4.12
CA HIS A 277 -24.24 -1.77 3.29
C HIS A 277 -23.70 -1.57 1.86
N ALA A 278 -22.40 -1.81 1.65
CA ALA A 278 -21.76 -1.78 0.33
C ALA A 278 -21.64 -3.17 -0.33
N ARG A 279 -22.22 -4.22 0.26
CA ARG A 279 -22.06 -5.62 -0.21
C ARG A 279 -22.47 -5.80 -1.67
N GLN A 280 -23.62 -5.24 -2.04
CA GLN A 280 -24.18 -5.35 -3.39
C GLN A 280 -23.28 -4.76 -4.48
N LEU A 281 -22.29 -3.96 -4.10
CA LEU A 281 -21.33 -3.34 -5.02
C LEU A 281 -20.10 -4.23 -5.27
N ALA A 282 -19.98 -5.38 -4.59
CA ALA A 282 -18.92 -6.35 -4.87
C ALA A 282 -19.07 -6.92 -6.29
N ASP A 283 -17.96 -7.14 -6.98
CA ASP A 283 -17.97 -7.73 -8.33
C ASP A 283 -18.47 -9.18 -8.34
N MET A 284 -18.20 -9.90 -7.25
CA MET A 284 -18.59 -11.30 -7.08
C MET A 284 -18.91 -11.58 -5.62
N GLU A 285 -19.87 -12.48 -5.41
CA GLU A 285 -20.24 -12.96 -4.07
C GLU A 285 -19.03 -13.53 -3.30
N ALA A 286 -18.15 -14.26 -3.99
CA ALA A 286 -16.95 -14.81 -3.35
C ALA A 286 -16.00 -13.72 -2.81
N LEU A 287 -15.91 -12.57 -3.47
CA LEU A 287 -15.13 -11.42 -2.97
C LEU A 287 -15.86 -10.73 -1.80
N ALA A 288 -17.18 -10.64 -1.86
CA ALA A 288 -17.99 -10.09 -0.77
C ALA A 288 -17.84 -10.91 0.53
N VAL A 289 -17.78 -12.25 0.43
CA VAL A 289 -17.54 -13.15 1.57
C VAL A 289 -16.17 -12.92 2.22
N LEU A 290 -15.14 -12.57 1.44
CA LEU A 290 -13.83 -12.20 2.01
C LEU A 290 -13.94 -10.90 2.83
N VAL A 291 -14.71 -9.93 2.35
CA VAL A 291 -14.95 -8.67 3.06
C VAL A 291 -15.81 -8.88 4.30
N ASP A 292 -16.80 -9.80 4.30
CA ASP A 292 -17.58 -10.15 5.50
C ASP A 292 -16.69 -10.52 6.68
N ARG A 293 -15.78 -11.48 6.45
CA ARG A 293 -14.91 -12.02 7.50
C ARG A 293 -13.99 -10.95 8.08
N GLU A 294 -13.41 -10.11 7.22
CA GLU A 294 -12.53 -9.03 7.66
C GLU A 294 -13.34 -7.92 8.36
N ALA A 295 -14.52 -7.57 7.87
CA ALA A 295 -15.37 -6.55 8.47
C ALA A 295 -15.87 -6.98 9.85
N GLU A 296 -16.33 -8.23 9.99
CA GLU A 296 -16.74 -8.80 11.28
C GLU A 296 -15.61 -8.73 12.31
N LYS A 297 -14.40 -9.15 11.91
CA LYS A 297 -13.21 -9.03 12.75
C LYS A 297 -12.95 -7.57 13.17
N ARG A 298 -13.01 -6.62 12.24
CA ARG A 298 -12.78 -5.19 12.53
C ARG A 298 -13.85 -4.60 13.43
N HIS A 299 -15.12 -4.98 13.27
CA HIS A 299 -16.22 -4.57 14.15
C HIS A 299 -16.03 -5.11 15.57
N ALA A 300 -15.62 -6.38 15.70
CA ALA A 300 -15.32 -7.01 16.98
C ALA A 300 -14.13 -6.32 17.68
N ASP A 301 -13.03 -6.11 16.95
CA ASP A 301 -11.83 -5.41 17.46
C ASP A 301 -12.16 -3.97 17.89
N PHE A 302 -12.94 -3.24 17.09
CA PHE A 302 -13.40 -1.89 17.44
C PHE A 302 -14.28 -1.88 18.68
N THR A 303 -15.20 -2.85 18.81
CA THR A 303 -16.11 -2.95 19.96
C THR A 303 -15.35 -3.20 21.25
N LYS A 304 -14.36 -4.11 21.19
CA LYS A 304 -13.46 -4.40 22.31
C LYS A 304 -12.64 -3.17 22.71
N SER A 305 -11.98 -2.54 21.74
CA SER A 305 -11.17 -1.33 21.94
C SER A 305 -12.00 -0.18 22.51
N ARG A 306 -13.23 0.00 22.05
CA ARG A 306 -14.15 1.02 22.55
C ARG A 306 -14.45 0.84 24.05
N ALA A 307 -14.70 -0.39 24.50
CA ALA A 307 -14.94 -0.66 25.92
C ALA A 307 -13.71 -0.30 26.79
N GLU A 308 -12.50 -0.60 26.29
CA GLU A 308 -11.24 -0.25 26.95
C GLU A 308 -10.98 1.28 26.94
N ASP A 309 -11.31 1.97 25.84
CA ASP A 309 -11.15 3.41 25.68
C ASP A 309 -12.14 4.20 26.54
N GLU A 310 -13.39 3.75 26.65
CA GLU A 310 -14.42 4.34 27.53
C GLU A 310 -14.01 4.23 29.01
N ALA A 311 -13.49 3.08 29.42
CA ALA A 311 -12.94 2.89 30.76
C ALA A 311 -11.72 3.80 31.04
N SER A 312 -10.95 4.14 30.01
CA SER A 312 -9.70 4.91 30.13
C SER A 312 -9.77 6.36 29.63
N ARG A 313 -10.97 6.85 29.26
CA ARG A 313 -11.22 8.18 28.65
C ARG A 313 -10.32 8.50 27.45
N ARG A 314 -9.97 7.48 26.65
CA ARG A 314 -9.14 7.63 25.46
C ARG A 314 -9.98 7.90 24.21
N ARG A 315 -9.33 8.47 23.19
CA ARG A 315 -9.96 8.75 21.90
C ARG A 315 -10.08 7.45 21.11
N GLN A 316 -11.30 7.13 20.69
CA GLN A 316 -11.60 5.92 19.93
C GLN A 316 -10.71 5.77 18.70
N ALA A 317 -10.11 4.60 18.55
CA ALA A 317 -9.08 4.37 17.55
C ALA A 317 -9.68 4.13 16.15
N SER A 318 -9.58 5.11 15.24
CA SER A 318 -10.14 5.00 13.88
C SER A 318 -9.41 4.01 12.96
N HIS A 319 -8.22 3.56 13.35
CA HIS A 319 -7.37 2.65 12.58
C HIS A 319 -8.00 1.27 12.34
N HIS A 320 -8.95 0.83 13.17
CA HIS A 320 -9.71 -0.41 12.93
C HIS A 320 -10.41 -0.42 11.56
N TYR A 321 -10.85 0.74 11.07
CA TYR A 321 -11.47 0.86 9.75
C TYR A 321 -10.54 1.47 8.71
N SER A 322 -9.69 2.42 9.09
CA SER A 322 -8.87 3.14 8.11
C SER A 322 -7.59 2.41 7.67
N ASP A 323 -7.14 1.38 8.38
CA ASP A 323 -5.98 0.60 7.96
C ASP A 323 -6.34 -0.27 6.74
N PRO A 324 -5.47 -0.36 5.72
CA PRO A 324 -5.72 -1.21 4.57
C PRO A 324 -5.76 -2.69 4.99
N ALA A 325 -6.50 -3.51 4.26
CA ALA A 325 -6.51 -4.95 4.51
C ALA A 325 -5.11 -5.56 4.27
N ALA A 326 -4.64 -6.35 5.23
CA ALA A 326 -3.34 -7.01 5.12
C ALA A 326 -3.36 -8.12 4.05
N ASP A 327 -4.46 -8.87 3.99
CA ASP A 327 -4.73 -9.86 2.95
C ASP A 327 -4.89 -9.15 1.58
N PRO A 328 -4.09 -9.53 0.56
CA PRO A 328 -4.16 -8.92 -0.76
C PRO A 328 -5.52 -9.11 -1.46
N ALA A 329 -6.15 -10.27 -1.35
CA ALA A 329 -7.44 -10.52 -1.98
C ALA A 329 -8.55 -9.68 -1.33
N VAL A 330 -8.54 -9.54 0.00
CA VAL A 330 -9.47 -8.65 0.71
C VAL A 330 -9.23 -7.18 0.31
N ALA A 331 -7.97 -6.76 0.19
CA ALA A 331 -7.63 -5.42 -0.27
C ALA A 331 -8.15 -5.15 -1.68
N GLY A 332 -7.98 -6.09 -2.60
CA GLY A 332 -8.55 -5.97 -3.95
C GLY A 332 -10.08 -5.94 -3.95
N ALA A 333 -10.74 -6.75 -3.13
CA ALA A 333 -12.19 -6.76 -3.01
C ALA A 333 -12.75 -5.40 -2.54
N VAL A 334 -12.23 -4.85 -1.44
CA VAL A 334 -12.71 -3.56 -0.90
C VAL A 334 -12.36 -2.39 -1.82
N LEU A 335 -11.17 -2.41 -2.43
CA LEU A 335 -10.78 -1.37 -3.39
C LEU A 335 -11.56 -1.46 -4.70
N GLY A 336 -12.00 -2.65 -5.11
CA GLY A 336 -12.89 -2.82 -6.26
C GLY A 336 -14.25 -2.19 -6.02
N ILE A 337 -14.82 -2.37 -4.82
CA ILE A 337 -16.06 -1.70 -4.41
C ILE A 337 -15.86 -0.19 -4.40
N ALA A 338 -14.75 0.29 -3.83
CA ALA A 338 -14.43 1.71 -3.82
C ALA A 338 -14.26 2.28 -5.24
N ALA A 339 -13.52 1.61 -6.12
CA ALA A 339 -13.33 2.02 -7.51
C ALA A 339 -14.64 2.05 -8.29
N ARG A 340 -15.55 1.09 -8.04
CA ARG A 340 -16.88 1.06 -8.64
C ARG A 340 -17.74 2.24 -8.20
N LEU A 341 -17.69 2.60 -6.91
CA LEU A 341 -18.30 3.85 -6.45
C LEU A 341 -17.72 5.02 -7.23
N LEU A 342 -16.39 5.20 -7.26
CA LEU A 342 -15.71 6.28 -7.98
C LEU A 342 -16.04 6.32 -9.48
N SER A 343 -16.41 5.19 -10.09
CA SER A 343 -16.68 5.08 -11.53
C SER A 343 -18.12 5.42 -11.94
N ALA A 344 -19.00 5.77 -10.99
CA ALA A 344 -20.35 6.21 -11.32
C ALA A 344 -20.31 7.43 -12.29
N PRO A 345 -21.19 7.46 -13.30
CA PRO A 345 -21.09 8.37 -14.43
C PRO A 345 -21.34 9.82 -14.05
N ASP A 346 -22.16 10.06 -13.02
CA ASP A 346 -22.49 11.39 -12.54
C ASP A 346 -22.68 11.47 -11.02
N GLU A 347 -22.84 12.71 -10.57
CA GLU A 347 -22.94 13.11 -9.16
C GLU A 347 -24.21 12.57 -8.48
N ASN A 348 -25.29 12.42 -9.25
CA ASN A 348 -26.58 11.97 -8.73
C ASN A 348 -26.56 10.47 -8.45
N GLU A 349 -26.17 9.66 -9.44
CA GLU A 349 -26.07 8.20 -9.28
C GLU A 349 -25.08 7.86 -8.17
N THR A 350 -23.95 8.57 -8.13
CA THR A 350 -22.99 8.45 -7.04
C THR A 350 -23.65 8.68 -5.68
N HIS A 351 -24.34 9.80 -5.52
CA HIS A 351 -24.95 10.14 -4.24
C HIS A 351 -26.01 9.11 -3.85
N GLU A 352 -26.79 8.57 -4.80
CA GLU A 352 -27.76 7.51 -4.53
C GLU A 352 -27.10 6.23 -4.00
N LEU A 353 -26.00 5.81 -4.62
CA LEU A 353 -25.22 4.65 -4.17
C LEU A 353 -24.58 4.89 -2.79
N MET A 354 -24.11 6.12 -2.53
CA MET A 354 -23.40 6.47 -1.30
C MET A 354 -24.31 6.85 -0.13
N ALA A 355 -25.56 7.28 -0.38
CA ALA A 355 -26.51 7.70 0.64
C ALA A 355 -26.70 6.66 1.78
N PRO A 356 -26.95 5.36 1.51
CA PRO A 356 -27.09 4.38 2.58
C PRO A 356 -25.80 4.20 3.40
N ILE A 357 -24.64 4.25 2.76
CA ILE A 357 -23.32 4.18 3.41
C ILE A 357 -23.14 5.40 4.33
N ILE A 358 -23.39 6.62 3.83
CA ILE A 358 -23.24 7.85 4.60
C ILE A 358 -24.21 7.87 5.80
N ALA A 359 -25.47 7.51 5.58
CA ALA A 359 -26.48 7.46 6.64
C ALA A 359 -26.08 6.47 7.74
N ARG A 360 -25.65 5.26 7.35
CA ARG A 360 -25.19 4.25 8.31
C ARG A 360 -23.95 4.70 9.08
N ALA A 361 -22.98 5.31 8.40
CA ALA A 361 -21.76 5.78 9.04
C ALA A 361 -22.05 6.81 10.14
N LYS A 362 -22.97 7.75 9.88
CA LYS A 362 -23.40 8.77 10.87
C LYS A 362 -24.01 8.13 12.11
N VAL A 363 -24.86 7.11 11.94
CA VAL A 363 -25.51 6.39 13.05
C VAL A 363 -24.50 5.59 13.87
N GLN A 364 -23.55 4.95 13.20
CA GLN A 364 -22.59 4.07 13.87
C GLN A 364 -21.53 4.84 14.66
N ASN A 365 -20.99 5.93 14.10
CA ASN A 365 -20.10 6.83 14.82
C ASN A 365 -20.00 8.17 14.08
N PHE A 366 -20.73 9.17 14.54
CA PHE A 366 -20.78 10.48 13.87
C PHE A 366 -19.39 11.12 13.74
N SER A 367 -18.62 11.19 14.82
CA SER A 367 -17.29 11.83 14.84
C SER A 367 -16.31 11.14 13.89
N MET A 368 -16.23 9.81 13.96
CA MET A 368 -15.34 9.02 13.10
C MET A 368 -15.78 9.05 11.63
N SER A 369 -17.09 8.95 11.36
CA SER A 369 -17.61 9.08 10.00
C SER A 369 -17.29 10.45 9.39
N TYR A 370 -17.33 11.51 10.20
CA TYR A 370 -16.97 12.85 9.75
C TYR A 370 -15.48 12.96 9.43
N GLN A 371 -14.61 12.33 10.23
CA GLN A 371 -13.18 12.24 9.94
C GLN A 371 -12.90 11.55 8.60
N PHE A 372 -13.54 10.40 8.31
CA PHE A 372 -13.33 9.70 7.04
C PHE A 372 -13.87 10.48 5.84
N ARG A 373 -14.98 11.19 6.02
CA ARG A 373 -15.59 12.04 4.96
C ARG A 373 -14.84 13.34 4.71
N ARG A 374 -13.98 13.76 5.64
CA ARG A 374 -13.08 14.91 5.52
C ARG A 374 -11.62 14.52 5.58
N LEU A 375 -11.29 13.32 5.07
CA LEU A 375 -9.91 12.90 5.03
C LEU A 375 -9.09 13.93 4.23
N ASN A 376 -7.97 14.38 4.80
CA ASN A 376 -7.11 15.36 4.15
C ASN A 376 -6.66 14.85 2.77
N GLY A 377 -6.63 15.74 1.79
CA GLY A 377 -6.16 15.44 0.43
C GLY A 377 -7.13 14.67 -0.47
N THR A 378 -8.32 14.27 0.02
CA THR A 378 -9.37 13.73 -0.88
C THR A 378 -9.78 14.79 -1.90
N SER A 379 -10.23 14.34 -3.06
CA SER A 379 -10.71 15.22 -4.11
C SER A 379 -11.91 16.05 -3.64
N TYR A 380 -12.02 17.27 -4.17
CA TYR A 380 -13.13 18.15 -3.86
C TYR A 380 -14.51 17.57 -4.25
N PRO A 381 -14.67 16.90 -5.42
CA PRO A 381 -15.92 16.21 -5.76
C PRO A 381 -16.35 15.18 -4.71
N LEU A 382 -15.43 14.30 -4.25
CA LEU A 382 -15.76 13.32 -3.22
C LEU A 382 -16.18 13.99 -1.92
N GLN A 383 -15.45 15.01 -1.46
CA GLN A 383 -15.80 15.74 -0.23
C GLN A 383 -17.19 16.35 -0.33
N ALA A 384 -17.50 16.95 -1.48
CA ALA A 384 -18.78 17.60 -1.68
C ALA A 384 -19.93 16.57 -1.66
N ILE A 385 -19.78 15.42 -2.31
CA ILE A 385 -20.77 14.33 -2.27
C ILE A 385 -20.94 13.79 -0.85
N LEU A 386 -19.84 13.53 -0.12
CA LEU A 386 -19.87 12.97 1.23
C LEU A 386 -20.49 13.91 2.28
N LEU A 387 -20.42 15.21 2.05
CA LEU A 387 -20.88 16.24 2.98
C LEU A 387 -22.25 16.83 2.62
N THR A 388 -22.70 16.70 1.37
CA THR A 388 -23.98 17.22 0.91
C THR A 388 -25.14 16.36 1.44
N SER A 389 -26.23 17.02 1.85
CA SER A 389 -27.48 16.36 2.23
C SER A 389 -28.41 16.30 1.02
N ARG A 390 -29.06 15.15 0.78
CA ARG A 390 -30.04 14.94 -0.31
C ARG A 390 -31.18 15.97 -0.31
N GLN A 391 -31.46 16.60 0.84
CA GLN A 391 -32.57 17.54 1.03
C GLN A 391 -32.36 18.90 0.32
N ASP A 392 -31.20 19.15 -0.28
CA ASP A 392 -30.88 20.42 -0.93
C ASP A 392 -30.61 20.19 -2.43
N HIS A 393 -31.66 20.15 -3.24
CA HIS A 393 -31.55 19.96 -4.70
C HIS A 393 -30.68 21.04 -5.38
N GLY A 394 -30.62 22.25 -4.82
CA GLY A 394 -29.71 23.30 -5.31
C GLY A 394 -28.25 23.08 -4.90
N ALA A 395 -27.97 22.17 -3.96
CA ALA A 395 -26.61 21.91 -3.51
C ALA A 395 -25.75 21.26 -4.59
N PHE A 396 -26.30 20.37 -5.43
CA PHE A 396 -25.53 19.71 -6.49
C PHE A 396 -25.12 20.67 -7.60
N GLN A 397 -26.00 21.60 -7.98
CA GLN A 397 -25.65 22.66 -8.94
C GLN A 397 -24.59 23.62 -8.37
N ARG A 398 -24.75 24.06 -7.11
CA ARG A 398 -23.75 24.88 -6.42
C ARG A 398 -22.43 24.13 -6.20
N MET A 399 -22.51 22.82 -5.97
CA MET A 399 -21.36 21.93 -5.86
C MET A 399 -20.61 21.87 -7.19
N GLY A 400 -21.30 21.63 -8.30
CA GLY A 400 -20.70 21.62 -9.64
C GLY A 400 -19.97 22.93 -9.96
N GLN A 401 -20.62 24.08 -9.70
CA GLN A 401 -19.99 25.40 -9.88
C GLN A 401 -18.75 25.59 -8.99
N ARG A 402 -18.77 25.08 -7.75
CA ARG A 402 -17.60 25.13 -6.86
C ARG A 402 -16.50 24.17 -7.29
N ILE A 403 -16.83 23.00 -7.82
CA ILE A 403 -15.85 22.05 -8.36
C ILE A 403 -15.14 22.68 -9.58
N GLU A 404 -15.90 23.31 -10.48
CA GLU A 404 -15.36 24.04 -11.63
C GLU A 404 -14.46 25.21 -11.22
N SER A 405 -14.83 25.94 -10.17
CA SER A 405 -13.99 27.04 -9.65
C SER A 405 -12.69 26.56 -8.99
N GLN A 406 -12.58 25.27 -8.64
CA GLN A 406 -11.31 24.63 -8.27
C GLN A 406 -10.46 24.20 -9.48
N GLY A 407 -10.92 24.47 -10.71
CA GLY A 407 -10.22 24.14 -11.95
C GLY A 407 -10.42 22.70 -12.43
N LEU A 408 -11.34 21.95 -11.82
CA LEU A 408 -11.68 20.58 -12.23
C LEU A 408 -12.65 20.60 -13.42
N ARG A 409 -12.49 19.62 -14.32
CA ARG A 409 -13.29 19.51 -15.54
C ARG A 409 -14.23 18.33 -15.46
N ARG A 410 -15.47 18.48 -15.95
CA ARG A 410 -16.39 17.35 -16.15
C ARG A 410 -15.83 16.42 -17.22
N ILE A 411 -16.14 15.13 -17.08
CA ILE A 411 -15.95 14.16 -18.15
C ILE A 411 -16.99 14.52 -19.23
N GLN A 412 -16.55 15.04 -20.38
CA GLN A 412 -17.48 15.33 -21.48
C GLN A 412 -18.07 14.02 -21.99
N GLY A 413 -19.38 14.01 -22.25
CA GLY A 413 -20.16 12.81 -22.57
C GLY A 413 -19.45 11.92 -23.59
N ALA A 414 -19.16 10.68 -23.17
CA ALA A 414 -18.56 9.67 -24.01
C ALA A 414 -19.59 9.14 -25.01
N ASN A 415 -19.68 9.75 -26.19
CA ASN A 415 -19.88 8.95 -27.38
C ASN A 415 -18.59 8.13 -27.59
N GLY A 416 -18.58 6.90 -27.08
CA GLY A 416 -17.65 5.86 -27.53
C GLY A 416 -16.37 5.60 -26.73
N MET A 417 -16.38 5.71 -25.40
CA MET A 417 -15.38 5.00 -24.57
C MET A 417 -16.00 3.66 -24.15
N PRO A 418 -15.37 2.50 -24.44
CA PRO A 418 -15.84 1.23 -23.90
C PRO A 418 -15.77 1.32 -22.37
N GLY A 419 -16.88 0.99 -21.71
CA GLY A 419 -16.92 0.94 -20.26
C GLY A 419 -15.81 0.03 -19.71
N PRO A 420 -15.36 0.23 -18.47
CA PRO A 420 -14.19 -0.46 -17.91
C PRO A 420 -14.38 -1.98 -17.67
N TYR A 421 -15.41 -2.60 -18.27
CA TYR A 421 -15.77 -4.01 -18.11
C TYR A 421 -16.21 -4.69 -19.42
N GLY A 422 -15.71 -4.22 -20.57
CA GLY A 422 -15.81 -4.92 -21.85
C GLY A 422 -14.70 -5.94 -22.05
#